data_AF-A0A9E2P4U8-F1
#
_entry.id   AF-A0A9E2P4U8-F1
#
_cell.length_a   1.000
_cell.length_b   1.000
_cell.length_c   1.000
_cell.angle_alpha   90.00
_cell.angle_beta   90.00
_cell.angle_gamma   90.00
#
_symmetry.space_group_name_H-M   'P 1'
#
loop_
_entity.id
_entity.type
_entity.pdbx_description
1 polymer ?
#
loop_
_entity_poly.entity_id
_entity_poly.type
_entity_poly.pdbx_seq_one_letter_code
_entity_poly.pdbx_strand_id
1 'polypeptide(L)'
;AKTIDEANKVLERFLPSYAKRFCVKALYSDDLHRAIPKGIDLDRILCVKTERALRNDFTVAHNKKLYQILDNVRAKKVSIEERIDGSMIIRYKDSELKYKKITNRPKKEEPKKTYEFKFKKVCVPPKDHPWRQFKINPQYSHYEQKEKVGQKEKELLLTV
;
A
#
# COMPACT_ATOMS: atom_id res chain seq x y z
N ALA A 1 13.91 7.18 -39.68
CA ALA A 1 12.92 7.60 -38.67
C ALA A 1 13.62 7.71 -37.33
N LYS A 2 13.41 8.80 -36.59
CA LYS A 2 13.98 8.99 -35.24
C LYS A 2 12.92 8.90 -34.14
N THR A 3 11.63 8.93 -34.51
CA THR A 3 10.48 8.75 -33.60
C THR A 3 9.63 7.55 -34.01
N ILE A 4 8.77 7.08 -33.10
CA ILE A 4 7.86 5.95 -33.34
C ILE A 4 6.89 6.27 -34.49
N ASP A 5 6.30 7.46 -34.51
CA ASP A 5 5.35 7.87 -35.54
C ASP A 5 5.99 7.95 -36.93
N GLU A 6 7.21 8.46 -37.01
CA GLU A 6 7.98 8.45 -38.27
C GLU A 6 8.31 7.03 -38.71
N ALA A 7 8.62 6.13 -37.77
CA ALA A 7 8.93 4.72 -38.08
C ALA A 7 7.69 4.01 -38.63
N ASN A 8 6.52 4.26 -38.05
CA ASN A 8 5.24 3.73 -38.54
C ASN A 8 4.94 4.22 -39.96
N LYS A 9 5.14 5.51 -40.26
CA LYS A 9 4.99 6.05 -41.63
C LYS A 9 5.98 5.43 -42.62
N VAL A 10 7.21 5.17 -42.18
CA VAL A 10 8.19 4.45 -43.01
C VAL A 10 7.72 3.03 -43.30
N LEU A 11 7.14 2.33 -42.31
CA LEU A 11 6.62 0.98 -42.45
C LEU A 11 5.53 0.92 -43.54
N GLU A 12 4.59 1.86 -43.52
CA GLU A 12 3.51 1.95 -44.52
C GLU A 12 4.04 2.06 -45.95
N ARG A 13 5.11 2.84 -46.17
CA ARG A 13 5.74 2.95 -47.50
C ARG A 13 6.65 1.76 -47.82
N PHE A 14 7.30 1.19 -46.81
CA PHE A 14 8.28 0.12 -46.97
C PHE A 14 7.60 -1.21 -47.31
N LEU A 15 6.52 -1.58 -46.62
CA LEU A 15 5.86 -2.88 -46.76
C LEU A 15 5.46 -3.20 -48.21
N PRO A 16 4.86 -2.29 -49.01
CA PRO A 16 4.57 -2.56 -50.41
C PRO A 16 5.82 -2.85 -51.25
N SER A 17 6.90 -2.07 -51.03
CA SER A 17 8.16 -2.25 -51.75
C SER A 17 8.88 -3.55 -51.38
N TYR A 18 8.80 -3.94 -50.11
CA TYR A 18 9.33 -5.18 -49.59
C TYR A 18 8.54 -6.38 -50.09
N ALA A 19 7.21 -6.32 -50.00
CA ALA A 19 6.31 -7.35 -50.52
C ALA A 19 6.53 -7.57 -52.02
N LYS A 20 6.75 -6.52 -52.82
CA LYS A 20 7.07 -6.68 -54.26
C LYS A 20 8.33 -7.52 -54.51
N ARG A 21 9.33 -7.46 -53.62
CA ARG A 21 10.61 -8.15 -53.78
C ARG A 21 10.59 -9.57 -53.22
N PHE A 22 9.87 -9.79 -52.12
CA PHE A 22 9.99 -11.01 -51.31
C PHE A 22 8.67 -11.76 -51.11
N CYS A 23 7.53 -11.18 -51.46
CA CYS A 23 6.25 -11.87 -51.35
C CYS A 23 6.16 -12.94 -52.43
N VAL A 24 5.89 -14.18 -52.00
CA VAL A 24 5.63 -15.31 -52.88
C VAL A 24 4.13 -15.50 -52.96
N LYS A 25 3.60 -15.67 -54.17
CA LYS A 25 2.17 -15.93 -54.36
C LYS A 25 1.82 -17.27 -53.70
N ALA A 26 0.79 -17.26 -52.84
CA ALA A 26 0.31 -18.49 -52.23
C ALA A 26 -0.16 -19.49 -53.30
N LEU A 27 0.08 -20.77 -53.05
CA LEU A 27 -0.37 -21.86 -53.94
C LEU A 27 -1.90 -21.92 -54.03
N TYR A 28 -2.57 -21.64 -52.91
CA TYR A 28 -4.02 -21.52 -52.79
C TYR A 28 -4.35 -20.17 -52.16
N SER A 29 -5.41 -19.52 -52.64
CA SER A 29 -5.88 -18.22 -52.14
C SER A 29 -6.76 -18.32 -50.90
N ASP A 30 -7.01 -19.53 -50.41
CA ASP A 30 -7.93 -19.77 -49.30
C ASP A 30 -7.33 -19.29 -47.99
N ASP A 31 -8.17 -18.67 -47.16
CA ASP A 31 -7.80 -18.26 -45.82
C ASP A 31 -7.76 -19.50 -44.89
N LEU A 32 -6.56 -19.92 -44.54
CA LEU A 32 -6.32 -21.03 -43.60
C LEU A 32 -6.13 -20.55 -42.15
N HIS A 33 -6.33 -19.26 -41.88
CA HIS A 33 -6.26 -18.75 -40.51
C HIS A 33 -7.41 -19.28 -39.66
N ARG A 34 -7.10 -19.56 -38.39
CA ARG A 34 -8.11 -19.97 -37.42
C ARG A 34 -8.98 -18.76 -37.08
N ALA A 35 -10.27 -18.84 -37.38
CA ALA A 35 -11.25 -17.87 -36.91
C ALA A 35 -11.22 -17.77 -35.38
N ILE A 36 -11.45 -16.56 -34.86
CA ILE A 36 -11.44 -16.32 -33.42
C ILE A 36 -12.60 -17.12 -32.79
N PRO A 37 -12.33 -18.02 -31.84
CA PRO A 37 -13.37 -18.79 -31.16
C PRO A 37 -14.34 -17.89 -30.41
N LYS A 38 -15.63 -18.27 -30.37
CA LYS A 38 -16.65 -17.55 -29.61
C LYS A 38 -16.27 -17.53 -28.13
N GLY A 39 -16.25 -16.34 -27.53
CA GLY A 39 -15.92 -16.12 -26.12
C GLY A 39 -14.46 -15.72 -25.85
N ILE A 40 -13.61 -15.65 -26.88
CA ILE A 40 -12.24 -15.13 -26.74
C ILE A 40 -12.24 -13.63 -27.01
N ASP A 41 -11.87 -12.85 -26.00
CA ASP A 41 -11.60 -11.42 -26.12
C ASP A 41 -10.08 -11.23 -26.32
N LEU A 42 -9.67 -10.97 -27.57
CA LEU A 42 -8.26 -10.75 -27.93
C LEU A 42 -7.69 -9.51 -27.27
N ASP A 43 -8.50 -8.44 -27.14
CA ASP A 43 -8.06 -7.22 -26.50
C ASP A 43 -7.71 -7.48 -25.03
N ARG A 44 -8.39 -8.43 -24.37
CA ARG A 44 -8.09 -8.82 -22.98
C ARG A 44 -6.88 -9.72 -22.87
N ILE A 45 -6.56 -10.47 -23.91
CA ILE A 45 -5.43 -11.40 -23.93
C ILE A 45 -4.14 -10.66 -24.25
N LEU A 46 -4.18 -9.76 -25.23
CA LEU A 46 -3.02 -9.05 -25.77
C LEU A 46 -2.77 -7.69 -25.10
N CYS A 47 -3.39 -7.44 -23.94
CA CYS A 47 -3.18 -6.21 -23.17
C CYS A 47 -2.02 -6.32 -22.18
N VAL A 48 -1.49 -5.17 -21.77
CA VAL A 48 -0.49 -5.09 -20.71
C VAL A 48 -1.23 -5.13 -19.36
N LYS A 49 -0.98 -6.18 -18.58
CA LYS A 49 -1.60 -6.37 -17.26
C LYS A 49 -0.65 -5.97 -16.16
N THR A 50 -1.06 -5.04 -15.31
CA THR A 50 -0.29 -4.57 -14.16
C THR A 50 -1.10 -4.74 -12.88
N GLU A 51 -0.59 -5.48 -11.91
CA GLU A 51 -1.19 -5.54 -10.57
C GLU A 51 -0.87 -4.28 -9.76
N ARG A 52 -1.88 -3.68 -9.13
CA ARG A 52 -1.73 -2.56 -8.21
C ARG A 52 -2.47 -2.83 -6.91
N ALA A 53 -1.95 -2.30 -5.81
CA ALA A 53 -2.63 -2.34 -4.53
C ALA A 53 -3.83 -1.39 -4.53
N LEU A 54 -4.97 -1.86 -4.02
CA LEU A 54 -6.13 -1.03 -3.75
C LEU A 54 -6.00 -0.49 -2.33
N ARG A 55 -6.00 0.83 -2.17
CA ARG A 55 -5.97 1.47 -0.85
C ARG A 55 -7.35 1.43 -0.19
N ASN A 56 -7.38 1.62 1.13
CA ASN A 56 -8.61 1.60 1.93
C ASN A 56 -9.61 2.71 1.53
N ASP A 57 -9.14 3.79 0.92
CA ASP A 57 -9.95 4.87 0.35
C ASP A 57 -10.44 4.58 -1.08
N PHE A 58 -10.34 3.33 -1.54
CA PHE A 58 -10.66 2.88 -2.90
C PHE A 58 -9.83 3.58 -4.00
N THR A 59 -8.63 4.07 -3.67
CA THR A 59 -7.72 4.67 -4.65
C THR A 59 -6.66 3.69 -5.15
N VAL A 60 -6.32 3.83 -6.43
CA VAL A 60 -5.27 3.07 -7.11
C VAL A 60 -4.31 4.03 -7.80
N ALA A 61 -3.02 3.80 -7.65
CA ALA A 61 -1.98 4.58 -8.30
C ALA A 61 -1.40 3.82 -9.49
N HIS A 62 -1.39 4.46 -10.66
CA HIS A 62 -0.84 3.88 -11.88
C HIS A 62 -0.33 4.96 -12.82
N ASN A 63 0.86 4.78 -13.41
CA ASN A 63 1.49 5.71 -14.34
C ASN A 63 1.46 7.18 -13.87
N LYS A 64 1.84 7.41 -12.60
CA LYS A 64 1.85 8.73 -11.92
C LYS A 64 0.48 9.40 -11.79
N LYS A 65 -0.61 8.70 -12.10
CA LYS A 65 -1.99 9.15 -11.97
C LYS A 65 -2.68 8.37 -10.85
N LEU A 66 -3.71 8.98 -10.27
CA LEU A 66 -4.57 8.34 -9.27
C LEU A 66 -5.95 8.11 -9.85
N TYR A 67 -6.53 6.96 -9.51
CA TYR A 67 -7.84 6.53 -9.96
C TYR A 67 -8.67 6.14 -8.74
N GLN A 68 -9.87 6.69 -8.64
CA GLN A 68 -10.87 6.36 -7.64
C GLN A 68 -11.75 5.23 -8.20
N ILE A 69 -11.86 4.12 -7.49
CA ILE A 69 -12.85 3.08 -7.80
C ILE A 69 -14.19 3.52 -7.21
N LEU A 70 -15.25 3.42 -8.02
CA LEU A 70 -16.61 3.81 -7.64
C LEU A 70 -17.42 2.62 -7.10
N ASP A 71 -17.03 1.41 -7.48
CA ASP A 71 -17.68 0.18 -7.02
C ASP A 71 -17.19 -0.23 -5.62
N ASN A 72 -18.12 -0.73 -4.81
CA ASN A 72 -17.79 -1.20 -3.47
C ASN A 72 -17.20 -2.62 -3.54
N VAL A 73 -15.86 -2.68 -3.61
CA VAL A 73 -15.11 -3.93 -3.77
C VAL A 73 -14.16 -4.14 -2.60
N ARG A 74 -14.28 -5.29 -1.94
CA ARG A 74 -13.33 -5.70 -0.90
C ARG A 74 -12.14 -6.44 -1.53
N ALA A 75 -11.16 -5.69 -2.02
CA ALA A 75 -9.95 -6.20 -2.64
C ALA A 75 -8.68 -5.59 -2.03
N LYS A 76 -7.60 -6.37 -1.94
CA LYS A 76 -6.26 -5.86 -1.58
C LYS A 76 -5.48 -5.39 -2.81
N LYS A 77 -5.73 -6.02 -3.95
CA LYS A 77 -5.09 -5.76 -5.23
C LYS A 77 -6.11 -5.79 -6.35
N VAL A 78 -5.86 -5.00 -7.39
CA VAL A 78 -6.63 -4.97 -8.63
C VAL A 78 -5.68 -5.08 -9.82
N SER A 79 -6.17 -5.63 -10.92
CA SER A 79 -5.44 -5.71 -12.19
C SER A 79 -5.84 -4.56 -13.09
N ILE A 80 -4.87 -3.77 -13.53
CA ILE A 80 -5.04 -2.73 -14.53
C ILE A 80 -4.63 -3.31 -15.88
N GLU A 81 -5.54 -3.27 -16.84
CA GLU A 81 -5.33 -3.74 -18.21
C GLU A 81 -5.21 -2.51 -19.13
N GLU A 82 -4.03 -2.33 -19.73
CA GLU A 82 -3.81 -1.32 -20.78
C GLU A 82 -3.92 -1.99 -22.14
N ARG A 83 -4.96 -1.64 -22.87
CA ARG A 83 -5.28 -2.17 -24.19
C ARG A 83 -4.40 -1.50 -25.25
N ILE A 84 -4.28 -2.12 -26.42
CA ILE A 84 -3.41 -1.65 -27.52
C ILE A 84 -3.89 -0.31 -28.09
N ASP A 85 -5.21 -0.06 -28.04
CA ASP A 85 -5.83 1.21 -28.40
C ASP A 85 -5.53 2.36 -27.40
N GLY A 86 -4.88 2.04 -26.27
CA GLY A 86 -4.59 2.98 -25.19
C GLY A 86 -5.72 3.13 -24.17
N SER A 87 -6.83 2.40 -24.31
CA SER A 87 -7.86 2.33 -23.29
C SER A 87 -7.37 1.57 -22.06
N MET A 88 -7.91 1.94 -20.90
CA MET A 88 -7.54 1.33 -19.62
C MET A 88 -8.77 0.76 -18.95
N ILE A 89 -8.68 -0.49 -18.51
CA ILE A 89 -9.72 -1.17 -17.76
C ILE A 89 -9.15 -1.60 -16.41
N ILE A 90 -9.91 -1.39 -15.35
CA ILE A 90 -9.55 -1.90 -14.01
C ILE A 90 -10.45 -3.08 -13.72
N ARG A 91 -9.85 -4.24 -13.43
CA ARG A 91 -10.56 -5.46 -13.09
C ARG A 91 -10.17 -5.95 -11.71
N TYR A 92 -11.12 -6.62 -11.08
CA TYR A 92 -10.86 -7.47 -9.94
C TYR A 92 -11.47 -8.85 -10.22
N LYS A 93 -10.61 -9.88 -10.25
CA LYS A 93 -10.98 -11.21 -10.72
C LYS A 93 -11.58 -11.12 -12.14
N ASP A 94 -12.86 -11.47 -12.30
CA ASP A 94 -13.57 -11.41 -13.57
C ASP A 94 -14.56 -10.25 -13.70
N SER A 95 -14.57 -9.33 -12.73
CA SER A 95 -15.43 -8.16 -12.75
C SER A 95 -14.66 -6.91 -13.16
N GLU A 96 -15.19 -6.20 -14.15
CA GLU A 96 -14.75 -4.86 -14.50
C GLU A 96 -15.28 -3.85 -13.48
N LEU A 97 -14.42 -2.91 -13.09
CA LEU A 97 -14.70 -1.91 -12.07
C LEU A 97 -14.80 -0.53 -12.70
N LYS A 98 -15.86 0.19 -12.34
CA LYS A 98 -16.03 1.60 -12.68
C LYS A 98 -15.04 2.43 -11.90
N TYR A 99 -14.36 3.33 -12.60
CA TYR A 99 -13.36 4.20 -11.99
C TYR A 99 -13.42 5.62 -12.55
N LYS A 100 -12.91 6.56 -11.76
CA LYS A 100 -12.76 7.97 -12.13
C LYS A 100 -11.33 8.41 -11.89
N LYS A 101 -10.71 9.06 -12.88
CA LYS A 101 -9.39 9.66 -12.72
C LYS A 101 -9.46 10.86 -11.75
N ILE A 102 -8.56 10.87 -10.76
CA ILE A 102 -8.41 11.99 -9.83
C ILE A 102 -7.39 12.97 -10.44
N THR A 103 -7.86 14.14 -10.86
CA THR A 103 -7.01 15.15 -11.51
C THR A 103 -6.26 16.01 -10.50
N ASN A 104 -6.94 16.43 -9.43
CA ASN A 104 -6.36 17.26 -8.39
C ASN A 104 -6.33 16.48 -7.08
N ARG A 105 -5.15 16.30 -6.50
CA ARG A 105 -5.03 15.63 -5.20
C ARG A 105 -5.49 16.63 -4.14
N PRO A 106 -6.46 16.29 -3.28
CA PRO A 106 -6.82 17.18 -2.18
C PRO A 106 -5.56 17.49 -1.38
N LYS A 107 -5.32 18.79 -1.16
CA LYS A 107 -4.20 19.23 -0.33
C LYS A 107 -4.46 18.67 1.06
N LYS A 108 -3.45 18.00 1.63
CA LYS A 108 -3.49 17.58 3.02
C LYS A 108 -3.67 18.86 3.84
N GLU A 109 -4.78 18.98 4.56
CA GLU A 109 -4.93 20.06 5.53
C GLU A 109 -3.73 19.97 6.47
N GLU A 110 -3.02 21.09 6.60
CA GLU A 110 -1.93 21.17 7.56
C GLU A 110 -2.51 20.80 8.92
N PRO A 111 -1.82 19.92 9.70
CA PRO A 111 -2.32 19.56 11.00
C PRO A 111 -2.59 20.85 11.77
N LYS A 112 -3.85 21.05 12.19
CA LYS A 112 -4.22 22.14 13.11
C LYS A 112 -3.20 22.07 14.25
N LYS A 113 -2.53 23.20 14.53
CA LYS A 113 -1.41 23.32 15.48
C LYS A 113 -1.58 22.32 16.61
N THR A 114 -0.73 21.30 16.64
CA THR A 114 -0.75 20.30 17.69
C THR A 114 -0.62 21.04 19.01
N TYR A 115 -1.54 20.81 19.94
CA TYR A 115 -1.45 21.37 21.28
C TYR A 115 -0.05 21.07 21.82
N GLU A 116 0.78 22.10 21.98
CA GLU A 116 2.12 21.94 22.51
C GLU A 116 1.97 21.40 23.92
N PHE A 117 2.23 20.11 24.10
CA PHE A 117 2.24 19.48 25.42
C PHE A 117 3.47 20.02 26.16
N LYS A 118 3.31 21.21 26.75
CA LYS A 118 4.35 21.82 27.58
C LYS A 118 4.45 20.96 28.83
N PHE A 119 5.54 20.21 28.94
CA PHE A 119 5.91 19.60 30.23
C PHE A 119 5.96 20.74 31.25
N LYS A 120 5.04 20.71 32.21
CA LYS A 120 5.10 21.63 33.35
C LYS A 120 6.46 21.39 33.99
N LYS A 121 7.29 22.45 34.12
CA LYS A 121 8.54 22.34 34.86
C LYS A 121 8.20 21.78 36.23
N VAL A 122 8.91 20.75 36.66
CA VAL A 122 8.74 20.19 38.01
C VAL A 122 8.95 21.34 38.98
N CYS A 123 7.90 21.71 39.71
CA CYS A 123 7.97 22.76 40.71
C CYS A 123 8.66 22.16 41.93
N VAL A 124 9.98 22.34 42.01
CA VAL A 124 10.74 21.93 43.20
C VAL A 124 10.37 22.91 44.30
N PRO A 125 9.76 22.45 45.42
CA PRO A 125 9.39 23.34 46.50
C PRO A 125 10.65 24.01 47.08
N PRO A 126 10.53 25.24 47.64
CA PRO A 126 11.63 25.94 48.28
C PRO A 126 12.31 25.09 49.36
N LYS A 127 13.58 25.38 49.67
CA LYS A 127 14.34 24.65 50.70
C LYS A 127 13.63 24.64 52.06
N ASP A 128 12.88 25.70 52.35
CA ASP A 128 12.17 25.88 53.62
C ASP A 128 10.75 25.26 53.63
N HIS A 129 10.41 24.45 52.64
CA HIS A 129 9.10 23.80 52.60
C HIS A 129 9.01 22.72 53.70
N PRO A 130 7.94 22.67 54.51
CA PRO A 130 7.83 21.79 55.67
C PRO A 130 8.00 20.29 55.33
N TRP A 131 7.60 19.88 54.13
CA TRP A 131 7.77 18.50 53.63
C TRP A 131 9.22 18.09 53.33
N ARG A 132 10.15 19.04 53.13
CA ARG A 132 11.61 18.79 53.04
C ARG A 132 12.28 18.77 54.41
N GLN A 133 11.68 19.43 55.39
CA GLN A 133 12.17 19.49 56.77
C GLN A 133 11.66 18.31 57.63
N PHE A 134 10.70 17.54 57.11
CA PHE A 134 10.17 16.36 57.77
C PHE A 134 11.23 15.26 57.85
N LYS A 135 11.91 15.17 59.00
CA LYS A 135 12.82 14.06 59.31
C LYS A 135 11.97 12.88 59.79
N ILE A 136 11.91 11.82 59.00
CA ILE A 136 11.35 10.54 59.44
C ILE A 136 12.22 10.08 60.62
N ASN A 137 11.64 10.01 61.80
CA ASN A 137 12.34 9.62 63.02
C ASN A 137 12.71 8.13 62.91
N PRO A 138 13.99 7.71 63.03
CA PRO A 138 14.42 6.32 62.80
C PRO A 138 13.84 5.30 63.79
N GLN A 139 13.14 5.74 64.83
CA GLN A 139 12.63 4.87 65.91
C GLN A 139 11.49 3.94 65.49
N TYR A 140 10.92 4.08 64.28
CA TYR A 140 9.90 3.17 63.77
C TYR A 140 10.38 2.38 62.55
N SER A 141 11.40 1.54 62.76
CA SER A 141 11.68 0.34 61.95
C SER A 141 10.76 -0.79 62.42
N HIS A 142 9.51 -0.84 61.96
CA HIS A 142 8.58 -1.93 62.30
C HIS A 142 8.84 -3.22 61.49
N TYR A 143 9.75 -3.18 60.51
CA TYR A 143 9.97 -4.27 59.56
C TYR A 143 11.03 -5.29 60.01
N GLU A 144 11.87 -4.99 60.99
CA GLU A 144 12.93 -5.92 61.46
C GLU A 144 12.44 -6.97 62.48
N GLN A 145 11.22 -6.83 63.01
CA GLN A 145 10.68 -7.78 63.99
C GLN A 145 10.12 -9.06 63.36
N LYS A 146 9.68 -9.02 62.08
CA LYS A 146 9.08 -10.18 61.40
C LYS A 146 10.11 -11.24 60.99
N GLU A 147 11.35 -10.84 60.69
CA GLU A 147 12.38 -11.81 60.27
C GLU A 147 12.92 -12.65 61.44
N LYS A 148 13.00 -12.08 62.66
CA LYS A 148 13.46 -12.81 63.86
C LYS A 148 12.46 -13.83 64.38
N VAL A 149 11.16 -13.60 64.19
CA VAL A 149 10.10 -14.56 64.58
C VAL A 149 10.13 -15.79 63.66
N GLY A 150 10.32 -15.59 62.34
CA GLY A 150 10.38 -16.68 61.37
C GLY A 150 11.64 -17.56 61.43
N GLN A 151 12.74 -17.09 62.03
CA GLN A 151 13.95 -17.92 62.26
C GLN A 151 13.78 -18.87 63.45
N LYS A 152 13.12 -18.42 64.52
CA LYS A 152 12.84 -19.24 65.72
C LYS A 152 11.87 -20.41 65.45
N GLU A 153 10.89 -20.19 64.58
CA GLU A 153 9.95 -21.24 64.15
C GLU A 153 10.63 -22.32 63.29
N LYS A 154 11.65 -21.95 62.51
CA LYS A 154 12.42 -22.90 61.69
C LYS A 154 13.36 -23.79 62.52
N GLU A 155 13.96 -23.27 63.59
CA GLU A 155 14.80 -24.06 64.50
C GLU A 155 13.98 -25.06 65.33
N LEU A 156 12.77 -24.68 65.77
CA LEU A 156 11.87 -25.56 66.53
C LEU A 156 11.33 -26.74 65.70
N LEU A 157 11.20 -26.60 64.37
CA LEU A 157 10.75 -27.66 63.46
C LEU A 157 11.86 -28.65 63.05
N LEU A 158 13.12 -28.37 63.39
CA LEU A 158 14.28 -29.23 63.11
C LEU A 158 14.70 -30.12 64.29
N THR A 159 13.94 -30.08 65.40
CA THR A 159 14.21 -30.82 66.63
C THR A 159 13.14 -31.88 66.95
N VAL A 160 12.52 -32.44 65.91
CA VAL A 160 11.66 -33.64 65.94
C VAL A 160 12.11 -34.56 64.81
#